data_AF-A0A7X2PHB7-F1
#
_entry.id   AF-A0A7X2PHB7-F1
#
_cell.length_a   1.000
_cell.length_b   1.000
_cell.length_c   1.000
_cell.angle_alpha   90.00
_cell.angle_beta   90.00
_cell.angle_gamma   90.00
#
_symmetry.space_group_name_H-M   'P 1'
#
loop_
_entity.id
_entity.type
_entity.pdbx_description
1 polymer ?
#
loop_
_entity_poly.entity_id
_entity_poly.type
_entity_poly.pdbx_seq_one_letter_code
_entity_poly.pdbx_strand_id
1 'polypeptide(L)'
;MFTVFRRPGAKHGYRPALTDLSNDRSSENRAVAFNLMADHRVSPDREAEFHARAGSSPTKTSLKDAVGDYFQSEVRDSSNPAFLRTENENNFVPQWTSPARRGLHPGFELARIINLNGLEKVYIRNRDRLWKELPPPPGKPVPVNYDEFLDQQCRADEKTKERFIEVLFEILDTDRVGNPYEPAWAMAWEDFAPHSKKGANIWWKLAGIKLDRFPVWLAAVKLRAYEAGELFRPTQLDAGWNGFHFPSPPNIVVDSGGHPVDLRRRDPYREVVSEYIFQQSRLESGHWVAAGKLLEEATGKDPGNFRAQRRAHHDVLSRKHGHGAIRRWMPKCV
;
A
#
# COMPACT_ATOMS: atom_id res chain seq x y z
N MET A 1 6.82 -29.91 1.43
CA MET A 1 7.15 -29.44 2.80
C MET A 1 6.35 -28.17 3.04
N PHE A 2 5.68 -28.05 4.19
CA PHE A 2 4.93 -26.83 4.54
C PHE A 2 5.91 -25.73 4.97
N THR A 3 5.65 -24.48 4.56
CA THR A 3 6.53 -23.34 4.85
C THR A 3 5.71 -22.15 5.35
N VAL A 4 6.29 -21.37 6.24
CA VAL A 4 5.83 -20.03 6.64
C VAL A 4 6.96 -19.07 6.30
N PHE A 5 6.67 -17.98 5.60
CA PHE A 5 7.65 -17.05 5.06
C PHE A 5 8.78 -17.78 4.29
N ARG A 6 8.41 -18.82 3.54
CA ARG A 6 9.29 -19.75 2.81
C ARG A 6 10.33 -20.50 3.66
N ARG A 7 10.24 -20.45 4.98
CA ARG A 7 11.11 -21.21 5.87
C ARG A 7 10.47 -22.56 6.20
N PRO A 8 11.22 -23.67 6.00
CA PRO A 8 10.73 -24.99 6.37
C PRO A 8 10.71 -25.11 7.89
N GLY A 9 9.59 -25.56 8.43
CA GLY A 9 9.47 -25.87 9.85
C GLY A 9 8.63 -27.13 10.01
N ALA A 10 9.24 -28.23 10.46
CA ALA A 10 8.50 -29.46 10.79
C ALA A 10 7.47 -29.24 11.91
N LYS A 11 7.57 -28.12 12.66
CA LYS A 11 6.75 -27.75 13.82
C LYS A 11 6.17 -26.33 13.74
N HIS A 12 5.99 -25.77 12.53
CA HIS A 12 5.29 -24.49 12.44
C HIS A 12 3.82 -24.72 12.78
N GLY A 13 3.41 -24.38 14.01
CA GLY A 13 2.05 -24.65 14.50
C GLY A 13 0.98 -23.78 13.83
N TYR A 14 1.37 -22.95 12.85
CA TYR A 14 0.45 -22.23 11.96
C TYR A 14 -0.18 -23.15 10.91
N ARG A 15 0.38 -24.34 10.69
CA ARG A 15 -0.05 -25.24 9.61
C ARG A 15 -1.56 -25.50 9.61
N PRO A 16 -2.24 -25.80 10.74
CA PRO A 16 -3.69 -25.96 10.75
C PRO A 16 -4.41 -24.69 10.29
N ALA A 17 -4.14 -23.54 10.90
CA ALA A 17 -4.77 -22.26 10.54
C ALA A 17 -4.55 -21.85 9.09
N LEU A 18 -3.33 -21.98 8.59
CA LEU A 18 -3.00 -21.66 7.19
C LEU A 18 -3.61 -22.65 6.21
N THR A 19 -3.74 -23.93 6.58
CA THR A 19 -4.46 -24.92 5.77
C THR A 19 -5.94 -24.56 5.69
N ASP A 20 -6.57 -24.23 6.82
CA ASP A 20 -7.98 -23.82 6.87
C ASP A 20 -8.22 -22.54 6.06
N LEU A 21 -7.35 -21.52 6.25
CA LEU A 21 -7.41 -20.26 5.51
C LEU A 21 -7.20 -20.46 4.00
N SER A 22 -6.27 -21.33 3.60
CA SER A 22 -6.01 -21.62 2.18
C SER A 22 -7.17 -22.33 1.47
N ASN A 23 -8.06 -22.97 2.24
CA ASN A 23 -9.28 -23.61 1.75
C ASN A 23 -10.55 -22.77 2.03
N ASP A 24 -10.38 -21.56 2.57
CA ASP A 24 -11.51 -20.73 2.98
C ASP A 24 -12.39 -20.30 1.79
N ARG A 25 -13.67 -20.05 2.04
CA ARG A 25 -14.58 -19.53 1.01
C ARG A 25 -14.19 -18.12 0.57
N SER A 26 -13.69 -17.28 1.49
CA SER A 26 -13.18 -15.95 1.16
C SER A 26 -11.89 -16.06 0.36
N SER A 27 -11.90 -15.49 -0.84
CA SER A 27 -10.72 -15.43 -1.69
C SER A 27 -9.58 -14.59 -1.10
N GLU A 28 -9.92 -13.55 -0.35
CA GLU A 28 -8.94 -12.72 0.36
C GLU A 28 -8.21 -13.54 1.44
N ASN A 29 -8.94 -14.32 2.25
CA ASN A 29 -8.33 -15.20 3.26
C ASN A 29 -7.37 -16.21 2.64
N ARG A 30 -7.74 -16.81 1.50
CA ARG A 30 -6.86 -17.71 0.76
C ARG A 30 -5.60 -17.00 0.29
N ALA A 31 -5.75 -15.81 -0.30
CA ALA A 31 -4.63 -15.03 -0.81
C ALA A 31 -3.63 -14.66 0.28
N VAL A 32 -4.10 -14.14 1.41
CA VAL A 32 -3.23 -13.79 2.54
C VAL A 32 -2.52 -15.03 3.09
N ALA A 33 -3.21 -16.18 3.21
CA ALA A 33 -2.55 -17.41 3.63
C ALA A 33 -1.43 -17.86 2.66
N PHE A 34 -1.66 -17.79 1.35
CA PHE A 34 -0.60 -18.07 0.38
C PHE A 34 0.54 -17.07 0.45
N ASN A 35 0.23 -15.78 0.66
CA ASN A 35 1.25 -14.75 0.83
C ASN A 35 2.11 -15.03 2.08
N LEU A 36 1.49 -15.34 3.24
CA LEU A 36 2.20 -15.71 4.47
C LEU A 36 3.10 -16.94 4.28
N MET A 37 2.68 -17.92 3.48
CA MET A 37 3.52 -19.10 3.19
C MET A 37 4.69 -18.80 2.23
N ALA A 38 4.50 -17.88 1.29
CA ALA A 38 5.42 -17.64 0.17
C ALA A 38 6.33 -16.40 0.33
N ASP A 39 6.01 -15.47 1.23
CA ASP A 39 6.75 -14.22 1.39
C ASP A 39 8.08 -14.44 2.14
N HIS A 40 9.11 -14.76 1.37
CA HIS A 40 10.46 -15.02 1.86
C HIS A 40 11.19 -13.77 2.38
N ARG A 41 10.58 -12.58 2.23
CA ARG A 41 11.21 -11.29 2.53
C ARG A 41 11.04 -10.89 3.99
N VAL A 42 10.10 -11.50 4.71
CA VAL A 42 10.00 -11.36 6.17
C VAL A 42 11.24 -12.02 6.78
N SER A 43 12.07 -11.26 7.48
CA SER A 43 13.28 -11.79 8.14
C SER A 43 12.95 -12.74 9.30
N PRO A 44 13.90 -13.57 9.75
CA PRO A 44 13.70 -14.43 10.92
C PRO A 44 13.31 -13.65 12.18
N ASP A 45 13.89 -12.47 12.41
CA ASP A 45 13.61 -11.66 13.59
C ASP A 45 12.19 -11.08 13.57
N ARG A 46 11.76 -10.56 12.41
CA ARG A 46 10.38 -10.10 12.20
C ARG A 46 9.37 -11.25 12.34
N GLU A 47 9.72 -12.44 11.86
CA GLU A 47 8.88 -13.62 12.08
C GLU A 47 8.81 -14.01 13.55
N ALA A 48 9.92 -13.96 14.31
CA ALA A 48 9.93 -14.27 15.72
C ALA A 48 9.06 -13.30 16.53
N GLU A 49 9.12 -12.01 16.20
CA GLU A 49 8.26 -10.98 16.78
C GLU A 49 6.77 -11.21 16.45
N PHE A 50 6.45 -11.53 15.20
CA PHE A 50 5.10 -11.94 14.79
C PHE A 50 4.66 -13.21 15.53
N HIS A 51 5.57 -14.17 15.73
CA HIS A 51 5.30 -15.41 16.42
C HIS A 51 4.93 -15.22 17.89
N ALA A 52 5.57 -14.28 18.58
CA ALA A 52 5.21 -13.92 19.94
C ALA A 52 3.75 -13.43 20.06
N ARG A 53 3.16 -12.85 19.00
CA ARG A 53 1.77 -12.38 18.96
C ARG A 53 0.80 -13.48 18.54
N ALA A 54 1.14 -14.22 17.48
CA ALA A 54 0.30 -15.29 16.95
C ALA A 54 0.21 -16.52 17.89
N GLY A 55 1.23 -16.73 18.73
CA GLY A 55 1.34 -17.91 19.58
C GLY A 55 1.77 -19.15 18.80
N SER A 56 1.96 -20.27 19.52
CA SER A 56 2.55 -21.48 18.94
C SER A 56 1.61 -22.26 18.02
N SER A 57 0.30 -22.23 18.27
CA SER A 57 -0.73 -22.96 17.50
C SER A 57 -2.00 -22.11 17.34
N PRO A 58 -1.95 -21.04 16.52
CA PRO A 58 -3.10 -20.17 16.33
C PRO A 58 -4.24 -20.89 15.63
N THR A 59 -5.46 -20.44 15.91
CA THR A 59 -6.63 -20.70 15.08
C THR A 59 -6.61 -19.79 13.85
N LYS A 60 -7.50 -20.01 12.88
CA LYS A 60 -7.71 -19.08 11.77
C LYS A 60 -7.97 -17.65 12.25
N THR A 61 -8.83 -17.48 13.26
CA THR A 61 -9.20 -16.15 13.76
C THR A 61 -8.03 -15.49 14.47
N SER A 62 -7.39 -16.19 15.42
CA SER A 62 -6.25 -15.61 16.15
C SER A 62 -5.05 -15.32 15.25
N LEU A 63 -4.84 -16.07 14.16
CA LEU A 63 -3.79 -15.74 13.17
C LEU A 63 -4.11 -14.45 12.41
N LYS A 64 -5.39 -14.23 12.06
CA LYS A 64 -5.83 -12.98 11.43
C LYS A 64 -5.65 -11.79 12.37
N ASP A 65 -6.09 -11.95 13.60
CA ASP A 65 -6.00 -10.92 14.62
C ASP A 65 -4.53 -10.57 14.88
N ALA A 66 -3.64 -11.57 15.01
CA ALA A 66 -2.21 -11.34 15.17
C ALA A 66 -1.56 -10.59 14.00
N VAL A 67 -1.99 -10.81 12.75
CA VAL A 67 -1.52 -10.02 11.59
C VAL A 67 -2.05 -8.58 11.68
N GLY A 68 -3.30 -8.39 12.08
CA GLY A 68 -3.89 -7.08 12.31
C GLY A 68 -3.16 -6.31 13.41
N ASP A 69 -2.92 -6.96 14.55
CA ASP A 69 -2.23 -6.40 15.71
C ASP A 69 -0.79 -6.03 15.37
N TYR A 70 -0.06 -6.92 14.69
CA TYR A 70 1.30 -6.62 14.22
C TYR A 70 1.31 -5.41 13.28
N PHE A 71 0.42 -5.38 12.28
CA PHE A 71 0.33 -4.25 11.36
C PHE A 71 0.00 -2.95 12.09
N GLN A 72 -0.95 -2.96 13.01
CA GLN A 72 -1.35 -1.74 13.72
C GLN A 72 -0.23 -1.22 14.62
N SER A 73 0.36 -2.09 15.45
CA SER A 73 1.37 -1.71 16.45
C SER A 73 2.76 -1.47 15.88
N GLU A 74 3.20 -2.34 14.96
CA GLU A 74 4.59 -2.33 14.47
C GLU A 74 4.76 -1.56 13.17
N VAL A 75 3.69 -1.34 12.40
CA VAL A 75 3.79 -0.74 11.06
C VAL A 75 3.05 0.60 10.99
N ARG A 76 1.79 0.65 11.42
CA ARG A 76 0.92 1.81 11.22
C ARG A 76 1.14 2.92 12.26
N ASP A 77 1.11 2.56 13.53
CA ASP A 77 1.12 3.53 14.64
C ASP A 77 2.51 3.70 15.27
N SER A 78 3.53 3.02 14.74
CA SER A 78 4.90 3.11 15.26
C SER A 78 5.64 4.34 14.71
N SER A 79 6.36 5.05 15.57
CA SER A 79 7.32 6.09 15.15
C SER A 79 8.58 5.51 14.50
N ASN A 80 8.85 4.22 14.74
CA ASN A 80 9.89 3.43 14.09
C ASN A 80 9.29 2.14 13.49
N PRO A 81 8.54 2.26 12.37
CA PRO A 81 7.88 1.12 11.74
C PRO A 81 8.82 -0.04 11.45
N ALA A 82 8.33 -1.27 11.57
CA ALA A 82 9.11 -2.49 11.38
C ALA A 82 9.82 -2.58 10.02
N PHE A 83 9.30 -1.92 8.98
CA PHE A 83 9.97 -1.88 7.68
C PHE A 83 11.20 -0.95 7.64
N LEU A 84 11.36 0.00 8.57
CA LEU A 84 12.54 0.87 8.69
C LEU A 84 13.65 0.27 9.56
N ARG A 85 13.35 -0.77 10.35
CA ARG A 85 14.30 -1.34 11.30
C ARG A 85 15.37 -2.18 10.57
N THR A 86 16.51 -2.37 11.23
CA THR A 86 17.67 -3.10 10.67
C THR A 86 17.34 -4.54 10.28
N GLU A 87 16.39 -5.18 10.94
CA GLU A 87 15.92 -6.53 10.62
C GLU A 87 15.27 -6.61 9.23
N ASN A 88 14.93 -5.47 8.62
CA ASN A 88 14.34 -5.36 7.28
C ASN A 88 15.34 -4.91 6.19
N GLU A 89 16.65 -4.86 6.49
CA GLU A 89 17.68 -4.36 5.55
C GLU A 89 17.67 -5.05 4.17
N ASN A 90 17.31 -6.34 4.12
CA ASN A 90 17.21 -7.10 2.87
C ASN A 90 16.10 -6.61 1.92
N ASN A 91 15.21 -5.74 2.42
CA ASN A 91 14.15 -5.11 1.65
C ASN A 91 14.42 -3.63 1.38
N PHE A 92 15.51 -3.06 1.91
CA PHE A 92 15.91 -1.68 1.66
C PHE A 92 16.27 -1.48 0.19
N VAL A 93 15.65 -0.48 -0.43
CA VAL A 93 15.90 -0.09 -1.81
C VAL A 93 16.98 1.00 -1.83
N PRO A 94 18.24 0.66 -2.17
CA PRO A 94 19.31 1.63 -2.18
C PRO A 94 19.03 2.74 -3.20
N GLN A 95 19.31 3.98 -2.81
CA GLN A 95 19.36 5.12 -3.72
C GLN A 95 20.81 5.40 -4.13
N TRP A 96 21.03 5.85 -5.37
CA TRP A 96 22.40 6.12 -5.84
C TRP A 96 23.06 7.17 -4.97
N THR A 97 24.23 6.81 -4.46
CA THR A 97 25.17 7.73 -3.83
C THR A 97 26.28 8.17 -4.80
N SER A 98 26.36 7.57 -5.99
CA SER A 98 27.34 7.88 -7.05
C SER A 98 26.88 7.29 -8.41
N PRO A 99 27.24 7.90 -9.56
CA PRO A 99 26.84 7.45 -10.91
C PRO A 99 27.28 6.03 -11.31
N ALA A 100 28.24 5.44 -10.59
CA ALA A 100 28.75 4.09 -10.86
C ALA A 100 28.04 2.98 -10.06
N ARG A 101 26.90 3.25 -9.40
CA ARG A 101 26.30 2.36 -8.39
C ARG A 101 24.93 1.79 -8.79
N ARG A 102 24.63 0.62 -8.21
CA ARG A 102 23.30 -0.02 -8.17
C ARG A 102 22.34 0.82 -7.30
N GLY A 103 21.03 0.72 -7.52
CA GLY A 103 20.00 1.46 -6.78
C GLY A 103 19.01 2.23 -7.67
N LEU A 104 18.10 2.96 -7.06
CA LEU A 104 17.26 3.96 -7.71
C LEU A 104 18.00 5.30 -7.79
N HIS A 105 17.87 6.00 -8.93
CA HIS A 105 18.34 7.38 -9.04
C HIS A 105 17.60 8.27 -8.02
N PRO A 106 18.23 9.22 -7.30
CA PRO A 106 17.54 10.07 -6.31
C PRO A 106 16.39 10.88 -6.91
N GLY A 107 16.51 11.28 -8.19
CA GLY A 107 15.46 11.92 -8.96
C GLY A 107 14.43 10.96 -9.57
N PHE A 108 14.48 9.67 -9.23
CA PHE A 108 13.46 8.70 -9.63
C PHE A 108 12.10 9.16 -9.12
N GLU A 109 11.13 9.19 -10.02
CA GLU A 109 9.82 9.78 -9.73
C GLU A 109 8.86 8.70 -9.25
N LEU A 110 8.15 9.00 -8.17
CA LEU A 110 7.19 8.15 -7.50
C LEU A 110 5.79 8.75 -7.63
N ALA A 111 4.78 7.90 -7.81
CA ALA A 111 3.37 8.24 -7.66
C ALA A 111 2.85 7.68 -6.34
N ARG A 112 2.33 8.56 -5.47
CA ARG A 112 1.61 8.16 -4.26
C ARG A 112 0.13 8.49 -4.43
N ILE A 113 -0.73 7.51 -4.14
CA ILE A 113 -2.18 7.68 -4.09
C ILE A 113 -2.58 7.87 -2.64
N ILE A 114 -3.30 8.95 -2.35
CA ILE A 114 -3.76 9.31 -1.01
C ILE A 114 -5.27 9.07 -0.95
N ASN A 115 -5.70 8.19 -0.06
CA ASN A 115 -7.12 8.01 0.25
C ASN A 115 -7.55 9.09 1.24
N LEU A 116 -8.19 10.15 0.74
CA LEU A 116 -8.58 11.28 1.58
C LEU A 116 -9.61 10.85 2.63
N ASN A 117 -10.54 9.97 2.29
CA ASN A 117 -11.50 9.41 3.26
C ASN A 117 -10.80 8.57 4.36
N GLY A 118 -9.59 8.06 4.12
CA GLY A 118 -8.79 7.34 5.11
C GLY A 118 -8.11 8.24 6.14
N LEU A 119 -8.12 9.55 5.93
CA LEU A 119 -7.49 10.55 6.81
C LEU A 119 -8.42 11.06 7.93
N GLU A 120 -9.55 10.38 8.19
CA GLU A 120 -10.55 10.79 9.19
C GLU A 120 -9.94 11.03 10.58
N LYS A 121 -9.00 10.19 11.03
CA LYS A 121 -8.31 10.40 12.31
C LYS A 121 -7.53 11.71 12.36
N VAL A 122 -6.84 12.06 11.26
CA VAL A 122 -6.10 13.33 11.15
C VAL A 122 -7.07 14.51 11.16
N TYR A 123 -8.19 14.38 10.44
CA TYR A 123 -9.25 15.37 10.44
C TYR A 123 -9.79 15.62 11.85
N ILE A 124 -10.16 14.57 12.59
CA ILE A 124 -10.71 14.69 13.95
C ILE A 124 -9.74 15.45 14.87
N ARG A 125 -8.43 15.18 14.78
CA ARG A 125 -7.39 15.87 15.55
C ARG A 125 -7.22 17.34 15.17
N ASN A 126 -7.46 17.70 13.91
CA ASN A 126 -7.17 19.03 13.36
C ASN A 126 -8.43 19.80 12.95
N ARG A 127 -9.59 19.37 13.45
CA ARG A 127 -10.94 19.83 13.08
C ARG A 127 -11.10 21.36 13.14
N ASP A 128 -10.68 21.98 14.25
CA ASP A 128 -10.82 23.43 14.44
C ASP A 128 -9.94 24.25 13.48
N ARG A 129 -8.72 23.77 13.23
CA ARG A 129 -7.80 24.39 12.26
C ARG A 129 -8.38 24.29 10.84
N LEU A 130 -8.86 23.10 10.46
CA LEU A 130 -9.46 22.86 9.16
C LEU A 130 -10.64 23.78 8.90
N TRP A 131 -11.60 23.91 9.82
CA TRP A 131 -12.74 24.82 9.57
C TRP A 131 -12.37 26.29 9.54
N LYS A 132 -11.37 26.70 10.32
CA LYS A 132 -10.89 28.08 10.30
C LYS A 132 -10.26 28.42 8.95
N GLU A 133 -9.46 27.50 8.40
CA GLU A 133 -8.71 27.73 7.16
C GLU A 133 -9.47 27.36 5.89
N LEU A 134 -10.47 26.48 6.00
CA LEU A 134 -11.30 25.96 4.92
C LEU A 134 -12.78 26.08 5.30
N PRO A 135 -13.31 27.32 5.39
CA PRO A 135 -14.73 27.51 5.63
C PRO A 135 -15.56 26.88 4.50
N PRO A 136 -16.83 26.53 4.77
CA PRO A 136 -17.72 26.05 3.72
C PRO A 136 -17.79 27.04 2.55
N PRO A 137 -17.85 26.57 1.29
CA PRO A 137 -18.01 27.46 0.15
C PRO A 137 -19.27 28.33 0.29
N PRO A 138 -19.28 29.57 -0.26
CA PRO A 138 -20.45 30.44 -0.19
C PRO A 138 -21.74 29.75 -0.65
N GLY A 139 -22.79 29.85 0.16
CA GLY A 139 -24.10 29.24 -0.14
C GLY A 139 -24.19 27.72 0.12
N LYS A 140 -23.14 27.10 0.67
CA LYS A 140 -23.19 25.70 1.14
C LYS A 140 -23.47 25.63 2.65
N PRO A 141 -24.20 24.60 3.12
CA PRO A 141 -24.40 24.38 4.54
C PRO A 141 -23.09 23.99 5.21
N VAL A 142 -22.97 24.32 6.50
CA VAL A 142 -21.86 23.83 7.33
C VAL A 142 -21.91 22.29 7.35
N PRO A 143 -20.83 21.61 6.98
CA PRO A 143 -20.80 20.14 6.93
C PRO A 143 -20.94 19.57 8.34
N VAL A 144 -21.77 18.55 8.49
CA VAL A 144 -22.10 17.94 9.79
C VAL A 144 -21.11 16.84 10.16
N ASN A 145 -20.44 16.25 9.17
CA ASN A 145 -19.47 15.17 9.31
C ASN A 145 -18.29 15.33 8.33
N TYR A 146 -17.28 14.46 8.48
CA TYR A 146 -16.07 14.50 7.66
C TYR A 146 -16.34 14.24 6.17
N ASP A 147 -17.22 13.29 5.85
CA ASP A 147 -17.51 12.93 4.46
C ASP A 147 -18.18 14.09 3.71
N GLU A 148 -19.12 14.79 4.34
CA GLU A 148 -19.74 15.99 3.79
C GLU A 148 -18.73 17.14 3.62
N PHE A 149 -17.85 17.35 4.60
CA PHE A 149 -16.79 18.36 4.49
C PHE A 149 -15.89 18.05 3.29
N LEU A 150 -15.42 16.80 3.18
CA LEU A 150 -14.55 16.36 2.10
C LEU A 150 -15.23 16.48 0.74
N ASP A 151 -16.49 16.07 0.61
CA ASP A 151 -17.25 16.20 -0.64
C ASP A 151 -17.42 17.66 -1.07
N GLN A 152 -17.70 18.56 -0.12
CA GLN A 152 -17.79 20.00 -0.40
C GLN A 152 -16.46 20.56 -0.91
N GLN A 153 -15.34 20.24 -0.26
CA GLN A 153 -14.02 20.75 -0.66
C GLN A 153 -13.57 20.16 -2.02
N CYS A 154 -13.75 18.86 -2.21
CA CYS A 154 -13.34 18.19 -3.44
C CYS A 154 -14.21 18.53 -4.66
N ARG A 155 -15.46 18.96 -4.48
CA ARG A 155 -16.35 19.42 -5.58
C ARG A 155 -16.32 20.93 -5.80
N ALA A 156 -15.58 21.68 -4.99
CA ALA A 156 -15.49 23.12 -5.12
C ALA A 156 -14.78 23.56 -6.41
N ASP A 157 -14.69 24.87 -6.63
CA ASP A 157 -13.87 25.42 -7.71
C ASP A 157 -12.37 25.12 -7.50
N GLU A 158 -11.57 25.29 -8.55
CA GLU A 158 -10.13 24.96 -8.53
C GLU A 158 -9.34 25.73 -7.47
N LYS A 159 -9.69 27.01 -7.20
CA LYS A 159 -8.98 27.81 -6.18
C LYS A 159 -9.25 27.25 -4.79
N THR A 160 -10.49 26.83 -4.52
CA THR A 160 -10.87 26.21 -3.26
C THR A 160 -10.20 24.84 -3.10
N LYS A 161 -10.14 24.02 -4.15
CA LYS A 161 -9.40 22.74 -4.13
C LYS A 161 -7.90 22.92 -3.89
N GLU A 162 -7.27 23.90 -4.54
CA GLU A 162 -5.86 24.23 -4.33
C GLU A 162 -5.59 24.57 -2.87
N ARG A 163 -6.41 25.46 -2.30
CA ARG A 163 -6.30 25.83 -0.89
C ARG A 163 -6.53 24.63 0.04
N PHE A 164 -7.51 23.79 -0.27
CA PHE A 164 -7.76 22.56 0.48
C PHE A 164 -6.54 21.64 0.50
N ILE A 165 -5.93 21.37 -0.66
CA ILE A 165 -4.74 20.51 -0.76
C ILE A 165 -3.55 21.10 -0.02
N GLU A 166 -3.32 22.41 -0.12
CA GLU A 166 -2.27 23.11 0.62
C GLU A 166 -2.42 22.93 2.13
N VAL A 167 -3.59 23.29 2.67
CA VAL A 167 -3.89 23.20 4.11
C VAL A 167 -3.82 21.75 4.59
N LEU A 168 -4.35 20.81 3.80
CA LEU A 168 -4.28 19.38 4.12
C LEU A 168 -2.83 18.92 4.25
N PHE A 169 -1.97 19.26 3.30
CA PHE A 169 -0.56 18.84 3.32
C PHE A 169 0.22 19.47 4.46
N GLU A 170 -0.04 20.74 4.80
CA GLU A 170 0.53 21.35 6.01
C GLU A 170 0.10 20.61 7.28
N ILE A 171 -1.18 20.22 7.37
CA ILE A 171 -1.68 19.45 8.51
C ILE A 171 -1.01 18.09 8.59
N LEU A 172 -0.93 17.35 7.48
CA LEU A 172 -0.25 16.05 7.42
C LEU A 172 1.22 16.16 7.87
N ASP A 173 1.90 17.23 7.45
CA ASP A 173 3.30 17.48 7.83
C ASP A 173 3.47 17.81 9.32
N THR A 174 2.54 18.56 9.91
CA THR A 174 2.58 18.84 11.36
C THR A 174 2.16 17.64 12.20
N ASP A 175 1.14 16.90 11.77
CA ASP A 175 0.56 15.81 12.55
C ASP A 175 1.47 14.57 12.58
N ARG A 176 2.19 14.28 11.49
CA ARG A 176 3.11 13.12 11.41
C ARG A 176 4.25 13.14 12.43
N VAL A 177 4.64 14.33 12.94
CA VAL A 177 5.74 14.46 13.91
C VAL A 177 5.37 13.87 15.27
N GLY A 178 4.14 14.09 15.72
CA GLY A 178 3.65 13.58 17.01
C GLY A 178 2.76 12.35 16.90
N ASN A 179 2.11 12.18 15.74
CA ASN A 179 1.07 11.18 15.54
C ASN A 179 1.24 10.47 14.17
N PRO A 180 2.11 9.47 14.06
CA PRO A 180 2.16 8.60 12.89
C PRO A 180 0.75 8.07 12.57
N TYR A 181 0.32 8.16 11.31
CA TYR A 181 -1.07 7.87 10.92
C TYR A 181 -1.22 6.71 9.91
N GLU A 182 -0.21 6.48 9.07
CA GLU A 182 -0.05 5.36 8.12
C GLU A 182 1.31 5.40 7.38
N PRO A 183 1.92 4.27 7.05
CA PRO A 183 3.03 4.26 6.10
C PRO A 183 2.59 4.77 4.72
N ALA A 184 3.52 5.36 3.98
CA ALA A 184 3.26 5.83 2.62
C ALA A 184 3.59 4.71 1.61
N TRP A 185 2.66 4.45 0.70
CA TRP A 185 2.83 3.51 -0.41
C TRP A 185 2.96 4.30 -1.72
N ALA A 186 3.89 3.89 -2.57
CA ALA A 186 4.08 4.48 -3.88
C ALA A 186 4.40 3.44 -4.94
N MET A 187 4.23 3.83 -6.20
CA MET A 187 4.72 3.12 -7.38
C MET A 187 5.63 4.05 -8.18
N ALA A 188 6.37 3.51 -9.16
CA ALA A 188 7.08 4.35 -10.11
C ALA A 188 6.10 5.24 -10.88
N TRP A 189 6.46 6.52 -11.08
CA TRP A 189 5.62 7.44 -11.84
C TRP A 189 5.43 6.98 -13.29
N GLU A 190 6.45 6.35 -13.89
CA GLU A 190 6.36 5.79 -15.25
C GLU A 190 5.30 4.68 -15.37
N ASP A 191 5.09 3.88 -14.31
CA ASP A 191 4.02 2.87 -14.26
C ASP A 191 2.64 3.53 -14.15
N PHE A 192 2.55 4.66 -13.43
CA PHE A 192 1.29 5.37 -13.15
C PHE A 192 0.86 6.30 -14.30
N ALA A 193 1.80 7.04 -14.88
CA ALA A 193 1.55 8.16 -15.78
C ALA A 193 0.64 7.79 -16.99
N PRO A 194 0.82 6.63 -17.66
CA PRO A 194 -0.06 6.21 -18.76
C PRO A 194 -1.53 5.99 -18.36
N HIS A 195 -1.79 5.91 -17.05
CA HIS A 195 -3.12 5.65 -16.47
C HIS A 195 -3.66 6.83 -15.66
N SER A 196 -2.86 7.87 -15.44
CA SER A 196 -3.23 9.05 -14.64
C SER A 196 -4.55 9.69 -15.08
N LYS A 197 -4.82 9.76 -16.40
CA LYS A 197 -6.06 10.33 -16.95
C LYS A 197 -7.21 9.33 -17.11
N LYS A 198 -7.05 8.08 -16.65
CA LYS A 198 -8.11 7.06 -16.64
C LYS A 198 -8.98 7.12 -15.37
N GLY A 199 -8.69 8.06 -14.48
CA GLY A 199 -9.47 8.42 -13.30
C GLY A 199 -9.24 7.56 -12.05
N ALA A 200 -9.76 8.03 -10.91
CA ALA A 200 -9.53 7.45 -9.57
C ALA A 200 -9.86 5.95 -9.48
N ASN A 201 -10.86 5.49 -10.22
CA ASN A 201 -11.24 4.07 -10.30
C ASN A 201 -10.15 3.15 -10.89
N ILE A 202 -9.13 3.70 -11.54
CA ILE A 202 -7.94 2.97 -12.02
C ILE A 202 -6.75 3.17 -11.09
N TRP A 203 -6.62 4.34 -10.45
CA TRP A 203 -5.47 4.66 -9.60
C TRP A 203 -5.33 3.72 -8.40
N TRP A 204 -6.41 3.47 -7.66
CA TRP A 204 -6.34 2.56 -6.51
C TRP A 204 -6.06 1.11 -6.90
N LYS A 205 -6.52 0.71 -8.10
CA LYS A 205 -6.30 -0.63 -8.68
C LYS A 205 -4.86 -0.88 -9.08
N LEU A 206 -4.22 0.16 -9.59
CA LEU A 206 -2.79 0.18 -9.88
C LEU A 206 -1.96 0.08 -8.61
N ALA A 207 -2.37 0.84 -7.59
CA ALA A 207 -1.66 0.91 -6.32
C ALA A 207 -1.88 -0.30 -5.41
N GLY A 208 -2.72 -1.27 -5.78
CA GLY A 208 -3.05 -2.40 -4.91
C GLY A 208 -3.73 -2.01 -3.59
N ILE A 209 -4.35 -0.82 -3.54
CA ILE A 209 -4.95 -0.29 -2.32
C ILE A 209 -6.30 -0.95 -2.07
N LYS A 210 -6.49 -1.49 -0.87
CA LYS A 210 -7.81 -1.91 -0.39
C LYS A 210 -8.62 -0.68 0.01
N LEU A 211 -9.78 -0.49 -0.60
CA LEU A 211 -10.75 0.53 -0.22
C LEU A 211 -11.90 -0.12 0.54
N ASP A 212 -12.14 0.34 1.77
CA ASP A 212 -13.15 -0.27 2.66
C ASP A 212 -14.58 0.21 2.39
N ARG A 213 -14.73 1.31 1.64
CA ARG A 213 -16.02 1.89 1.26
C ARG A 213 -15.96 2.56 -0.10
N PHE A 214 -17.14 2.84 -0.65
CA PHE A 214 -17.34 3.66 -1.84
C PHE A 214 -18.58 4.55 -1.65
N PRO A 215 -18.58 5.79 -2.17
CA PRO A 215 -17.47 6.43 -2.88
C PRO A 215 -16.33 6.86 -1.94
N VAL A 216 -15.14 7.11 -2.51
CA VAL A 216 -14.00 7.72 -1.79
C VAL A 216 -13.24 8.70 -2.69
N TRP A 217 -12.75 9.78 -2.13
CA TRP A 217 -11.90 10.76 -2.80
C TRP A 217 -10.44 10.35 -2.73
N LEU A 218 -9.80 10.31 -3.90
CA LEU A 218 -8.39 10.01 -4.05
C LEU A 218 -7.65 11.20 -4.65
N ALA A 219 -6.48 11.51 -4.08
CA ALA A 219 -5.52 12.41 -4.69
C ALA A 219 -4.30 11.62 -5.15
N ALA A 220 -3.67 12.04 -6.25
CA ALA A 220 -2.36 11.52 -6.65
C ALA A 220 -1.31 12.62 -6.55
N VAL A 221 -0.16 12.30 -5.96
CA VAL A 221 0.99 13.19 -5.86
C VAL A 221 2.21 12.57 -6.51
N LYS A 222 3.06 13.42 -7.07
CA LYS A 222 4.32 13.05 -7.71
C LYS A 222 5.47 13.60 -6.88
N LEU A 223 6.31 12.70 -6.38
CA LEU A 223 7.48 13.03 -5.56
C LEU A 223 8.71 12.32 -6.07
N ARG A 224 9.90 12.77 -5.67
CA ARG A 224 11.17 12.13 -5.99
C ARG A 224 11.58 11.18 -4.88
N ALA A 225 12.35 10.15 -5.22
CA ALA A 225 12.82 9.14 -4.26
C ALA A 225 13.57 9.75 -3.06
N TYR A 226 14.36 10.81 -3.26
CA TYR A 226 15.04 11.46 -2.13
C TYR A 226 14.08 12.16 -1.15
N GLU A 227 12.91 12.60 -1.63
CA GLU A 227 11.89 13.26 -0.79
C GLU A 227 11.12 12.24 0.05
N ALA A 228 11.03 11.00 -0.43
CA ALA A 228 10.43 9.87 0.27
C ALA A 228 11.32 9.32 1.41
N GLY A 229 12.60 9.70 1.46
CA GLY A 229 13.56 9.12 2.40
C GLY A 229 13.89 7.67 2.05
N GLU A 230 13.97 6.79 3.04
CA GLU A 230 14.29 5.39 2.80
C GLU A 230 13.10 4.63 2.21
N LEU A 231 13.35 3.94 1.08
CA LEU A 231 12.35 3.14 0.37
C LEU A 231 12.58 1.66 0.67
N PHE A 232 11.49 0.90 0.80
CA PHE A 232 11.54 -0.54 1.05
C PHE A 232 10.58 -1.30 0.13
N ARG A 233 10.87 -2.58 -0.10
CA ARG A 233 9.91 -3.53 -0.65
C ARG A 233 8.96 -3.99 0.47
N PRO A 234 7.64 -3.75 0.39
CA PRO A 234 6.72 -4.16 1.43
C PRO A 234 6.56 -5.68 1.48
N THR A 235 6.47 -6.22 2.69
CA THR A 235 6.13 -7.62 2.99
C THR A 235 4.63 -7.77 3.30
N GLN A 236 4.15 -9.01 3.38
CA GLN A 236 2.77 -9.27 3.82
C GLN A 236 2.48 -8.72 5.22
N LEU A 237 3.48 -8.67 6.11
CA LEU A 237 3.31 -8.08 7.44
C LEU A 237 3.16 -6.56 7.39
N ASP A 238 3.79 -5.90 6.40
CA ASP A 238 3.64 -4.46 6.16
C ASP A 238 2.28 -4.12 5.53
N ALA A 239 1.66 -5.08 4.84
CA ALA A 239 0.35 -4.93 4.19
C ALA A 239 -0.84 -5.29 5.11
N GLY A 240 -0.60 -5.83 6.31
CA GLY A 240 -1.66 -6.33 7.19
C GLY A 240 -2.49 -7.46 6.54
N TRP A 241 -3.81 -7.48 6.78
CA TRP A 241 -4.71 -8.46 6.15
C TRP A 241 -5.20 -8.04 4.75
N ASN A 242 -4.30 -7.49 3.92
CA ASN A 242 -4.60 -7.05 2.56
C ASN A 242 -4.31 -8.16 1.54
N GLY A 243 -5.36 -8.72 0.92
CA GLY A 243 -5.20 -9.72 -0.14
C GLY A 243 -4.68 -9.15 -1.47
N PHE A 244 -4.76 -7.84 -1.68
CA PHE A 244 -4.26 -7.18 -2.90
C PHE A 244 -2.73 -7.03 -2.90
N HIS A 245 -2.08 -7.27 -1.76
CA HIS A 245 -0.63 -7.49 -1.70
C HIS A 245 -0.24 -8.76 -2.45
N PHE A 246 0.88 -8.70 -3.18
CA PHE A 246 1.50 -9.88 -3.78
C PHE A 246 3.00 -9.87 -3.44
N PRO A 247 3.51 -10.90 -2.75
CA PRO A 247 4.92 -10.91 -2.40
C PRO A 247 5.82 -10.86 -3.65
N SER A 248 6.98 -10.21 -3.61
CA SER A 248 7.91 -10.25 -4.74
C SER A 248 8.55 -11.64 -4.89
N PRO A 249 8.80 -12.11 -6.11
CA PRO A 249 9.61 -13.30 -6.35
C PRO A 249 11.06 -13.20 -5.81
N PRO A 250 11.68 -14.32 -5.34
CA PRO A 250 12.98 -14.33 -4.67
C PRO A 250 14.19 -13.84 -5.45
N ASN A 251 14.14 -13.91 -6.78
CA ASN A 251 15.28 -13.59 -7.65
C ASN A 251 15.15 -12.22 -8.30
N ILE A 252 14.25 -11.37 -7.79
CA ILE A 252 14.07 -10.02 -8.27
C ILE A 252 14.99 -9.08 -7.49
N VAL A 253 15.70 -8.23 -8.24
CA VAL A 253 16.55 -7.18 -7.68
C VAL A 253 15.71 -6.25 -6.79
N VAL A 254 16.28 -5.82 -5.67
CA VAL A 254 15.53 -5.03 -4.69
C VAL A 254 15.01 -3.71 -5.29
N ASP A 255 15.81 -3.10 -6.18
CA ASP A 255 15.53 -1.81 -6.80
C ASP A 255 14.29 -1.78 -7.69
N SER A 256 13.74 -2.93 -8.09
CA SER A 256 12.48 -2.96 -8.85
C SER A 256 11.22 -2.95 -7.98
N GLY A 257 11.37 -2.85 -6.65
CA GLY A 257 10.26 -2.78 -5.72
C GLY A 257 9.52 -4.10 -5.47
N GLY A 258 8.42 -3.96 -4.73
CA GLY A 258 7.28 -4.86 -4.65
C GLY A 258 6.46 -4.89 -5.94
N HIS A 259 5.44 -5.75 -5.99
CA HIS A 259 4.50 -5.82 -7.11
C HIS A 259 3.08 -6.01 -6.57
N PRO A 260 2.22 -4.99 -6.59
CA PRO A 260 0.85 -5.14 -6.11
C PRO A 260 0.07 -6.00 -7.10
N VAL A 261 -1.01 -6.66 -6.63
CA VAL A 261 -1.92 -7.35 -7.56
C VAL A 261 -2.51 -6.33 -8.52
N ASP A 262 -2.28 -6.55 -9.81
CA ASP A 262 -2.90 -5.73 -10.85
C ASP A 262 -4.39 -6.06 -11.00
N LEU A 263 -5.25 -5.18 -10.50
CA LEU A 263 -6.70 -5.37 -10.51
C LEU A 263 -7.37 -5.02 -11.85
N ARG A 264 -6.58 -4.58 -12.86
CA ARG A 264 -7.07 -4.17 -14.19
C ARG A 264 -7.30 -5.38 -15.10
N ARG A 265 -8.30 -6.22 -14.80
CA ARG A 265 -8.54 -7.54 -15.45
C ARG A 265 -8.69 -7.57 -16.99
N ARG A 266 -8.86 -6.46 -17.70
CA ARG A 266 -9.16 -6.47 -19.15
C ARG A 266 -8.10 -5.83 -20.05
N ASP A 267 -6.96 -5.41 -19.48
CA ASP A 267 -5.89 -4.82 -20.30
C ASP A 267 -5.00 -5.92 -20.88
N PRO A 268 -4.84 -6.03 -22.22
CA PRO A 268 -4.00 -7.03 -22.87
C PRO A 268 -2.50 -6.75 -22.73
N TYR A 269 -2.10 -5.50 -22.47
CA TYR A 269 -0.71 -5.08 -22.32
C TYR A 269 -0.43 -4.65 -20.88
N ARG A 270 -0.50 -5.63 -19.96
CA ARG A 270 -0.18 -5.40 -18.55
C ARG A 270 1.29 -5.59 -18.27
N GLU A 271 1.90 -4.51 -17.82
CA GLU A 271 3.21 -4.53 -17.19
C GLU A 271 3.06 -4.71 -15.68
N VAL A 272 4.10 -5.27 -15.07
CA VAL A 272 4.18 -5.39 -13.63
C VAL A 272 4.52 -4.02 -13.06
N VAL A 273 3.61 -3.48 -12.25
CA VAL A 273 3.77 -2.21 -11.53
C VAL A 273 4.69 -2.42 -10.33
N SER A 274 5.57 -1.47 -10.09
CA SER A 274 6.42 -1.41 -8.89
C SER A 274 5.64 -0.93 -7.67
N GLU A 275 6.05 -1.37 -6.48
CA GLU A 275 5.45 -0.95 -5.22
C GLU A 275 6.55 -0.73 -4.17
N TYR A 276 6.48 0.41 -3.50
CA TYR A 276 7.42 0.85 -2.49
C TYR A 276 6.65 1.29 -1.25
N ILE A 277 7.22 1.00 -0.08
CA ILE A 277 6.74 1.52 1.20
C ILE A 277 7.83 2.40 1.83
N PHE A 278 7.43 3.50 2.45
CA PHE A 278 8.32 4.44 3.14
C PHE A 278 7.61 5.14 4.29
N GLN A 279 8.39 5.81 5.14
CA GLN A 279 7.85 6.61 6.23
C GLN A 279 7.09 7.83 5.66
N GLN A 280 6.18 8.36 6.46
CA GLN A 280 5.47 9.59 6.11
C GLN A 280 6.45 10.74 5.83
N SER A 281 6.51 11.17 4.58
CA SER A 281 7.27 12.34 4.16
C SER A 281 6.42 13.60 4.16
N ARG A 282 7.08 14.76 4.18
CA ARG A 282 6.45 16.04 3.90
C ARG A 282 5.87 16.03 2.49
N LEU A 283 4.64 16.50 2.35
CA LEU A 283 4.00 16.76 1.07
C LEU A 283 3.85 18.28 0.89
N GLU A 284 3.98 18.73 -0.35
CA GLU A 284 3.81 20.13 -0.74
C GLU A 284 2.85 20.22 -1.93
N SER A 285 2.19 21.37 -2.12
CA SER A 285 1.28 21.57 -3.24
C SER A 285 1.97 21.35 -4.58
N GLY A 286 3.28 21.62 -4.66
CA GLY A 286 4.14 21.30 -5.79
C GLY A 286 4.09 19.82 -6.21
N HIS A 287 3.96 18.88 -5.28
CA HIS A 287 3.85 17.44 -5.60
C HIS A 287 2.51 17.09 -6.25
N TRP A 288 1.42 17.74 -5.84
CA TRP A 288 0.10 17.57 -6.45
C TRP A 288 0.04 18.24 -7.82
N VAL A 289 0.62 19.44 -7.96
CA VAL A 289 0.75 20.14 -9.25
C VAL A 289 1.60 19.32 -10.23
N ALA A 290 2.73 18.75 -9.77
CA ALA A 290 3.60 17.90 -10.59
C ALA A 290 2.91 16.61 -11.06
N ALA A 291 1.91 16.12 -10.32
CA ALA A 291 1.05 15.02 -10.75
C ALA A 291 -0.03 15.45 -11.77
N GLY A 292 -0.21 16.75 -12.00
CA GLY A 292 -1.25 17.30 -12.88
C GLY A 292 -2.58 17.54 -12.16
N LYS A 293 -2.53 17.92 -10.87
CA LYS A 293 -3.68 18.26 -10.03
C LYS A 293 -4.76 17.17 -9.97
N LEU A 294 -4.31 15.92 -9.84
CA LEU A 294 -5.19 14.76 -9.86
C LEU A 294 -5.93 14.61 -8.52
N LEU A 295 -7.24 14.85 -8.55
CA LEU A 295 -8.17 14.70 -7.43
C LEU A 295 -9.51 14.23 -7.98
N GLU A 296 -9.90 13.00 -7.68
CA GLU A 296 -11.12 12.39 -8.24
C GLU A 296 -11.79 11.43 -7.27
N GLU A 297 -13.11 11.28 -7.42
CA GLU A 297 -13.93 10.35 -6.66
C GLU A 297 -13.89 8.96 -7.30
N ALA A 298 -13.40 7.96 -6.57
CA ALA A 298 -13.58 6.57 -6.90
C ALA A 298 -14.99 6.12 -6.48
N THR A 299 -15.83 5.83 -7.48
CA THR A 299 -17.22 5.39 -7.31
C THR A 299 -17.42 3.90 -7.61
N GLY A 300 -16.44 3.26 -8.24
CA GLY A 300 -16.54 1.90 -8.75
C GLY A 300 -16.20 0.85 -7.69
N LYS A 301 -17.13 -0.08 -7.46
CA LYS A 301 -16.88 -1.30 -6.68
C LYS A 301 -15.79 -2.17 -7.35
N ASP A 302 -15.15 -3.03 -6.55
CA ASP A 302 -14.11 -3.97 -6.98
C ASP A 302 -14.51 -4.68 -8.31
N PRO A 303 -13.71 -4.57 -9.39
CA PRO A 303 -14.11 -4.92 -10.75
C PRO A 303 -14.25 -6.42 -11.06
N GLY A 304 -14.22 -7.30 -10.07
CA GLY A 304 -14.70 -8.67 -10.26
C GLY A 304 -14.04 -9.73 -9.39
N ASN A 305 -14.04 -10.97 -9.90
CA ASN A 305 -13.53 -12.14 -9.22
C ASN A 305 -12.03 -11.98 -8.88
N PHE A 306 -11.71 -11.60 -7.65
CA PHE A 306 -10.37 -11.43 -7.10
C PHE A 306 -9.44 -12.61 -7.40
N ARG A 307 -9.98 -13.82 -7.43
CA ARG A 307 -9.29 -15.03 -7.87
C ARG A 307 -8.68 -14.89 -9.28
N ALA A 308 -9.46 -14.34 -10.19
CA ALA A 308 -9.07 -14.15 -11.57
C ALA A 308 -8.02 -13.02 -11.71
N GLN A 309 -8.10 -11.98 -10.88
CA GLN A 309 -7.09 -10.91 -10.84
C GLN A 309 -5.73 -11.46 -10.37
N ARG A 310 -5.69 -12.22 -9.28
CA ARG A 310 -4.45 -12.84 -8.79
C ARG A 310 -3.84 -13.82 -9.79
N ARG A 311 -4.67 -14.63 -10.46
CA ARG A 311 -4.22 -15.51 -11.55
C ARG A 311 -3.63 -14.72 -12.72
N ALA A 312 -4.29 -13.64 -13.13
CA ALA A 312 -3.79 -12.79 -14.21
C ALA A 312 -2.47 -12.12 -13.81
N HIS A 313 -2.35 -11.64 -12.57
CA HIS A 313 -1.12 -11.06 -12.06
C HIS A 313 0.03 -12.10 -12.01
N HIS A 314 -0.25 -13.33 -11.55
CA HIS A 314 0.70 -14.44 -11.60
C HIS A 314 1.20 -14.74 -13.02
N ASP A 315 0.31 -14.66 -14.02
CA ASP A 315 0.67 -14.82 -15.43
C ASP A 315 1.53 -13.67 -15.96
N VAL A 316 1.26 -12.43 -15.54
CA VAL A 316 2.08 -11.25 -15.87
C VAL A 316 3.48 -11.39 -15.26
N LEU A 317 3.59 -11.78 -13.99
CA LEU A 317 4.88 -12.08 -13.35
C LEU A 317 5.61 -13.24 -14.03
N SER A 318 4.90 -14.29 -14.41
CA SER A 318 5.47 -15.45 -15.10
C SER A 318 6.04 -15.10 -16.47
N ARG A 319 5.40 -14.19 -17.21
CA ARG A 319 5.92 -13.68 -18.47
C ARG A 319 7.16 -12.80 -18.26
N LYS A 320 7.16 -11.93 -17.24
CA LYS A 320 8.27 -10.99 -16.96
C LYS A 320 9.51 -11.68 -16.38
N HIS A 321 9.32 -12.66 -15.49
CA HIS A 321 10.41 -13.25 -14.68
C HIS A 321 10.64 -14.75 -14.92
N GLY A 322 9.89 -15.34 -15.85
CA GLY A 322 10.02 -16.74 -16.25
C GLY A 322 9.08 -17.69 -15.49
N HIS A 323 8.27 -18.44 -16.25
CA HIS A 323 7.24 -19.35 -15.75
C HIS A 323 7.75 -20.36 -14.72
N GLY A 324 8.92 -20.96 -14.96
CA GLY A 324 9.48 -21.98 -14.07
C GLY A 324 9.89 -21.42 -12.71
N ALA A 325 10.45 -20.21 -12.68
CA ALA A 325 10.85 -19.56 -11.43
C ALA A 325 9.64 -19.17 -10.59
N ILE A 326 8.65 -18.52 -11.21
CA ILE A 326 7.43 -18.07 -10.53
C ILE A 326 6.64 -19.26 -9.98
N ARG A 327 6.41 -20.32 -10.78
CA ARG A 327 5.62 -21.48 -10.38
C ARG A 327 6.25 -22.29 -9.23
N ARG A 328 7.59 -22.32 -9.13
CA ARG A 328 8.30 -22.98 -8.02
C ARG A 328 8.23 -22.20 -6.71
N TRP A 329 8.16 -20.87 -6.80
CA TRP A 329 8.09 -20.02 -5.63
C TRP A 329 6.66 -19.89 -5.09
N MET A 330 5.71 -19.56 -5.96
CA MET A 330 4.31 -19.41 -5.58
C MET A 330 3.41 -20.14 -6.59
N PRO A 331 2.58 -21.10 -6.13
CA PRO A 331 1.66 -21.78 -7.03
C PRO A 331 0.69 -20.78 -7.68
N LYS A 332 0.19 -21.14 -8.87
CA LYS A 332 -0.85 -20.39 -9.59
C LYS A 332 -2.19 -20.53 -8.86
N CYS A 333 -2.25 -20.00 -7.65
CA CYS A 333 -3.38 -20.15 -6.75
C CYS A 333 -4.35 -19.00 -6.94
N VAL A 334 -5.47 -19.37 -7.56
CA VAL A 334 -6.86 -19.19 -7.07
C VAL A 334 -7.03 -18.00 -6.12
#